data_AF-A0A5C3P014-F1
#
_entry.id   AF-A0A5C3P014-F1
#
_cell.length_a   1.000
_cell.length_b   1.000
_cell.length_c   1.000
_cell.angle_alpha   90.00
_cell.angle_beta   90.00
_cell.angle_gamma   90.00
#
_symmetry.space_group_name_H-M   'P 1'
#
loop_
_entity.id
_entity.type
_entity.pdbx_description
1 polymer ?
#
loop_
_entity_poly.entity_id
_entity_poly.type
_entity_poly.pdbx_seq_one_letter_code
_entity_poly.pdbx_strand_id
1 'polypeptide(L)'
;RSAVRKRDKHCKVTKQGPAERARGTDYTTLEVAHIFPLGYAGHPQVIEWLTQDPEAQDVVPLVEDRKEADKPWNAILLRCDIHRFFDTFQWGVWKVRLMTSSSAFGGTAAR
;
A
#
# COMPACT_ATOMS: atom_id res chain seq x y z
N ARG A 1 6.28 -2.60 -7.26
CA ARG A 1 5.18 -3.27 -8.04
C ARG A 1 5.06 -4.79 -7.80
N SER A 2 6.06 -5.62 -8.13
CA SER A 2 5.93 -7.11 -8.06
C SER A 2 5.65 -7.65 -6.66
N ALA A 3 6.26 -7.08 -5.62
CA ALA A 3 5.99 -7.44 -4.23
C ALA A 3 4.52 -7.22 -3.84
N VAL A 4 3.93 -6.09 -4.24
CA VAL A 4 2.52 -5.77 -4.00
C VAL A 4 1.60 -6.78 -4.69
N ARG A 5 1.88 -7.11 -5.95
CA ARG A 5 1.13 -8.14 -6.68
C ARG A 5 1.17 -9.50 -6.00
N LYS A 6 2.36 -9.94 -5.56
CA LYS A 6 2.55 -11.21 -4.85
C LYS A 6 1.82 -11.24 -3.50
N ARG A 7 1.83 -10.11 -2.77
CA ARG A 7 1.15 -9.95 -1.47
C ARG A 7 -0.36 -9.94 -1.63
N ASP A 8 -0.87 -9.12 -2.55
CA ASP A 8 -2.29 -8.79 -2.61
C ASP A 8 -3.09 -9.76 -3.46
N LYS A 9 -2.52 -10.26 -4.57
CA LYS A 9 -3.10 -11.23 -5.51
C LYS A 9 -4.43 -10.86 -6.17
N HIS A 10 -5.14 -9.85 -5.67
CA HIS A 10 -6.44 -9.39 -6.17
C HIS A 10 -6.64 -7.90 -5.84
N CYS A 11 -7.59 -7.27 -6.52
CA CYS A 11 -8.07 -5.93 -6.17
C CYS A 11 -8.65 -5.91 -4.75
N LYS A 12 -8.14 -5.04 -3.86
CA LYS A 12 -8.60 -5.00 -2.47
C LYS A 12 -10.07 -4.65 -2.29
N VAL A 13 -10.65 -3.94 -3.25
CA VAL A 13 -12.05 -3.50 -3.24
C VAL A 13 -12.97 -4.58 -3.80
N THR A 14 -12.78 -4.98 -5.06
CA THR A 14 -13.71 -5.90 -5.76
C THR A 14 -13.39 -7.37 -5.56
N LYS A 15 -12.24 -7.69 -4.97
CA LYS A 15 -11.68 -9.05 -4.87
C LYS A 15 -11.37 -9.71 -6.23
N GLN A 16 -11.46 -8.95 -7.33
CA GLN A 16 -11.09 -9.44 -8.66
C GLN A 16 -9.60 -9.80 -8.70
N GLY A 17 -9.31 -11.07 -9.00
CA GLY A 17 -7.97 -11.56 -9.27
C GLY A 17 -7.45 -11.18 -10.66
N PRO A 18 -6.15 -11.39 -10.93
CA PRO A 18 -5.62 -11.34 -12.28
C PRO A 18 -6.25 -12.44 -13.15
N ALA A 19 -6.23 -12.25 -14.46
CA ALA A 19 -6.69 -13.27 -15.41
C ALA A 19 -5.62 -14.34 -15.58
N GLU A 20 -5.99 -15.62 -15.51
CA GLU A 20 -5.08 -16.70 -15.86
C GLU A 20 -5.07 -16.93 -17.37
N ARG A 21 -3.87 -17.06 -17.96
CA ARG A 21 -3.67 -17.34 -19.39
C ARG A 21 -2.70 -18.50 -19.55
N ALA A 22 -2.66 -19.08 -20.76
CA ALA A 22 -1.72 -20.16 -21.08
C ALA A 22 -0.24 -19.79 -20.86
N ARG A 23 0.10 -18.49 -20.84
CA ARG A 23 1.45 -17.96 -20.57
C ARG A 23 1.63 -17.45 -19.13
N GLY A 24 0.72 -17.79 -18.23
CA GLY A 24 0.74 -17.37 -16.82
C GLY A 24 -0.23 -16.23 -16.50
N THR A 25 -0.08 -15.72 -15.29
CA THR A 25 -0.98 -14.74 -14.68
C THR A 25 -0.86 -13.35 -15.30
N ASP A 26 -1.98 -12.80 -15.77
CA ASP A 26 -2.09 -11.49 -16.39
C ASP A 26 -2.73 -10.45 -15.45
N TYR A 27 -1.95 -9.43 -15.11
CA TYR A 27 -2.35 -8.31 -14.26
C TYR A 27 -2.76 -7.06 -15.07
N THR A 28 -3.06 -7.17 -16.36
CA THR A 28 -3.38 -6.01 -17.22
C THR A 28 -4.53 -5.16 -16.68
N THR A 29 -5.51 -5.77 -16.01
CA THR A 29 -6.64 -5.06 -15.39
C THR A 29 -6.39 -4.62 -13.96
N LEU A 30 -5.16 -4.79 -13.44
CA LEU A 30 -4.77 -4.52 -12.07
C LEU A 30 -3.52 -3.64 -11.97
N GLU A 31 -3.64 -2.56 -11.22
CA GLU A 31 -2.61 -1.55 -11.02
C GLU A 31 -2.22 -1.45 -9.54
N VAL A 32 -0.97 -1.05 -9.32
CA VAL A 32 -0.47 -0.78 -7.98
C VAL A 32 -0.61 0.71 -7.74
N ALA A 33 -1.38 1.05 -6.72
CA ALA A 33 -1.63 2.42 -6.28
C ALA A 33 -0.87 2.68 -4.98
N HIS A 34 -0.14 3.79 -4.88
CA HIS A 34 0.45 4.21 -3.62
C HIS A 34 -0.65 4.81 -2.73
N ILE A 35 -0.74 4.39 -1.46
CA ILE A 35 -1.75 4.92 -0.53
C ILE A 35 -1.46 6.40 -0.24
N PHE A 36 -0.21 6.70 0.08
CA PHE A 36 0.33 8.06 0.14
C PHE A 36 1.08 8.35 -1.17
N PRO A 37 0.67 9.36 -1.94
CA PRO A 37 1.29 9.68 -3.23
C PRO A 37 2.79 9.93 -3.11
N LEU A 38 3.58 9.39 -4.04
CA LEU A 38 5.03 9.64 -4.08
C LEU A 38 5.39 11.13 -4.26
N GLY A 39 4.47 11.94 -4.79
CA GLY A 39 4.64 13.40 -4.89
C GLY A 39 4.56 14.12 -3.55
N TYR A 40 4.04 13.47 -2.51
CA TYR A 40 3.99 14.01 -1.15
C TYR A 40 5.22 13.67 -0.33
N ALA A 41 6.06 12.74 -0.81
CA ALA A 41 7.25 12.33 -0.10
C ALA A 41 8.22 13.52 0.07
N GLY A 42 8.57 13.83 1.33
CA GLY A 42 9.42 14.95 1.70
C GLY A 42 8.75 16.32 1.61
N HIS A 43 7.43 16.40 1.38
CA HIS A 43 6.73 17.67 1.24
C HIS A 43 6.43 18.28 2.63
N PRO A 44 7.01 19.44 3.00
CA PRO A 44 6.95 19.95 4.37
C PRO A 44 5.53 20.15 4.90
N GLN A 45 4.63 20.69 4.07
CA GLN A 45 3.23 20.92 4.46
C GLN A 45 2.45 19.62 4.70
N VAL A 46 2.79 18.53 3.99
CA VAL A 46 2.12 17.24 4.18
C VAL A 46 2.60 16.59 5.48
N ILE A 47 3.92 16.66 5.73
CA ILE A 47 4.52 16.17 6.97
C ILE A 47 3.91 16.91 8.17
N GLU A 48 3.89 18.25 8.12
CA GLU A 48 3.30 19.07 9.19
C GLU A 48 1.83 18.70 9.45
N TRP A 49 1.03 18.56 8.39
CA TRP A 49 -0.38 18.17 8.51
C TRP A 49 -0.55 16.79 9.17
N LEU A 50 0.25 15.79 8.78
CA LEU A 50 0.18 14.45 9.36
C LEU A 50 0.71 14.43 10.80
N THR A 51 1.72 15.23 11.14
CA THR A 51 2.23 15.35 12.52
C THR A 51 1.20 15.95 13.46
N GLN A 52 0.27 16.76 12.96
CA GLN A 52 -0.82 17.34 13.75
C GLN A 52 -1.99 16.36 14.00
N ASP A 53 -2.07 15.26 13.23
CA ASP A 53 -3.09 14.22 13.40
C ASP A 53 -2.56 13.07 14.28
N PRO A 54 -3.11 12.88 15.50
CA PRO A 54 -2.69 11.78 16.39
C PRO A 54 -2.92 10.39 15.80
N GLU A 55 -3.88 10.23 14.88
CA GLU A 55 -4.14 8.94 14.22
C GLU A 55 -3.17 8.66 13.06
N ALA A 56 -2.43 9.67 12.59
CA ALA A 56 -1.54 9.57 11.44
C ALA A 56 -0.05 9.47 11.81
N GLN A 57 0.30 9.41 13.09
CA GLN A 57 1.71 9.40 13.55
C GLN A 57 2.51 8.22 12.95
N ASP A 58 1.90 7.05 12.79
CA ASP A 58 2.53 5.87 12.20
C ASP A 58 2.82 6.03 10.70
N VAL A 59 2.20 7.01 10.05
CA VAL A 59 2.34 7.29 8.61
C VAL A 59 3.45 8.30 8.34
N VAL A 60 3.74 9.20 9.28
CA VAL A 60 4.73 10.28 9.09
C VAL A 60 6.07 9.74 8.53
N PRO A 61 6.68 8.68 9.09
CA PRO A 61 7.94 8.14 8.57
C PRO A 61 7.84 7.60 7.13
N LEU A 62 6.64 7.25 6.67
CA LEU A 62 6.40 6.72 5.33
C LEU A 62 6.37 7.79 4.24
N VAL A 63 6.20 9.05 4.62
CA VAL A 63 6.14 10.18 3.70
C VAL A 63 7.28 11.17 3.90
N GLU A 64 8.17 10.93 4.87
CA GLU A 64 9.37 11.75 5.08
C GLU A 64 10.33 11.67 3.88
N ASP A 65 10.44 10.50 3.26
CA ASP A 65 11.31 10.31 2.12
C ASP A 65 10.70 9.42 1.03
N ARG A 66 11.17 9.60 -0.20
CA ARG A 66 10.67 8.89 -1.37
C ARG A 66 10.97 7.39 -1.31
N LYS A 67 12.06 6.98 -0.67
CA LYS A 67 12.48 5.59 -0.56
C LYS A 67 11.57 4.80 0.39
N GLU A 68 11.11 5.41 1.47
CA GLU A 68 10.11 4.87 2.39
C GLU A 68 8.71 4.88 1.74
N ALA A 69 8.37 5.96 1.04
CA ALA A 69 7.10 6.07 0.33
C ALA A 69 6.96 5.04 -0.80
N ASP A 70 8.07 4.62 -1.46
CA ASP A 70 8.04 3.63 -2.54
C ASP A 70 8.11 2.17 -2.07
N LYS A 71 7.79 1.91 -0.80
CA LYS A 71 7.79 0.54 -0.27
C LYS A 71 6.45 -0.14 -0.43
N PRO A 72 6.42 -1.49 -0.55
CA PRO A 72 5.19 -2.22 -0.83
C PRO A 72 4.05 -2.01 0.18
N TRP A 73 4.34 -1.66 1.43
CA TRP A 73 3.32 -1.39 2.45
C TRP A 73 2.57 -0.08 2.24
N ASN A 74 3.18 0.91 1.57
CA ASN A 74 2.52 2.14 1.14
C ASN A 74 1.82 1.95 -0.23
N ALA A 75 1.44 0.74 -0.60
CA ALA A 75 0.80 0.51 -1.89
C ALA A 75 -0.21 -0.63 -1.80
N ILE A 76 -1.22 -0.59 -2.67
CA ILE A 76 -2.29 -1.58 -2.76
C ILE A 76 -2.54 -1.97 -4.23
N LEU A 77 -2.97 -3.21 -4.44
CA LEU A 77 -3.42 -3.65 -5.75
C LEU A 77 -4.89 -3.31 -5.97
N LEU A 78 -5.19 -2.56 -7.04
CA LEU A 78 -6.52 -2.10 -7.41
C LEU A 78 -6.87 -2.47 -8.85
N ARG A 79 -8.16 -2.51 -9.17
CA ARG A 79 -8.63 -2.54 -10.56
C ARG A 79 -8.38 -1.17 -11.19
N CYS A 80 -8.02 -1.12 -12.47
CA CYS A 80 -7.60 0.13 -13.14
C CYS A 80 -8.62 1.28 -13.03
N ASP A 81 -9.91 0.99 -13.16
CA ASP A 81 -10.98 1.99 -13.01
C ASP A 81 -11.09 2.52 -11.57
N ILE A 82 -10.98 1.64 -10.58
CA ILE A 82 -11.02 1.97 -9.15
C ILE A 82 -9.77 2.78 -8.75
N HIS A 83 -8.62 2.46 -9.32
CA HIS A 83 -7.38 3.22 -9.15
C HIS A 83 -7.53 4.67 -9.61
N ARG A 84 -8.19 4.92 -10.75
CA ARG A 84 -8.45 6.30 -11.22
C ARG A 84 -9.29 7.11 -10.23
N PHE A 85 -10.31 6.49 -9.64
CA PHE A 85 -11.11 7.14 -8.59
C PHE A 85 -10.32 7.37 -7.31
N PHE A 86 -9.38 6.49 -6.98
CA PHE A 86 -8.51 6.60 -5.81
C PHE A 86 -7.52 7.77 -5.97
N ASP A 87 -6.82 7.84 -7.09
CA ASP A 87 -5.82 8.88 -7.39
C ASP A 87 -6.43 10.28 -7.50
N THR A 88 -7.74 10.37 -7.77
CA THR A 88 -8.48 11.63 -7.83
C THR A 88 -9.21 11.97 -6.53
N PHE A 89 -8.89 11.26 -5.43
CA PHE A 89 -9.46 11.48 -4.10
C PHE A 89 -10.99 11.37 -4.04
N GLN A 90 -11.62 10.65 -4.97
CA GLN A 90 -13.06 10.40 -4.94
C GLN A 90 -13.45 9.36 -3.87
N TRP A 91 -12.47 8.59 -3.40
CA TRP A 91 -12.56 7.74 -2.22
C TRP A 91 -11.16 7.51 -1.63
N GLY A 92 -11.10 7.02 -0.39
CA GLY A 92 -9.83 6.78 0.31
C GLY A 92 -9.89 5.57 1.23
N VAL A 93 -8.75 5.22 1.82
CA VAL A 93 -8.67 4.16 2.84
C VAL A 93 -8.84 4.80 4.22
N TRP A 94 -9.92 4.46 4.91
CA TRP A 94 -10.13 4.86 6.30
C TRP A 94 -9.45 3.85 7.24
N LYS A 95 -8.53 4.33 8.10
CA LYS A 95 -7.72 3.53 9.04
C LYS A 95 -6.81 2.49 8.37
N VAL A 96 -5.59 2.90 8.06
CA VAL A 96 -4.53 2.00 7.57
C VAL A 96 -3.82 1.39 8.77
N ARG A 97 -4.14 0.13 9.13
CA ARG A 97 -3.35 -0.60 10.12
C ARG A 97 -2.12 -1.20 9.43
N LEU A 98 -0.98 -0.54 9.58
CA LEU A 98 0.30 -1.04 9.09
C LEU A 98 0.69 -2.27 9.93
N MET A 99 0.69 -3.45 9.32
CA MET A 99 1.27 -4.63 9.95
C MET A 99 2.77 -4.63 9.66
N THR A 100 3.57 -4.14 10.59
CA THR A 100 5.02 -4.37 10.57
C THR A 100 5.24 -5.84 10.89
N SER A 101 5.87 -6.58 9.97
CA SER A 101 6.25 -7.95 10.25
C SER A 101 7.42 -7.94 11.23
N SER A 102 7.14 -7.94 12.54
CA SER A 102 8.13 -8.38 13.52
C SER A 102 8.21 -9.89 13.43
N SER A 103 9.05 -10.41 12.55
CA SER A 103 9.50 -11.80 12.62
C SER A 103 10.39 -11.95 13.86
N ALA A 104 9.78 -12.14 15.03
CA ALA A 104 10.44 -12.73 16.18
C ALA A 104 10.40 -14.24 15.99
N PHE A 105 11.43 -14.76 15.32
CA PHE A 105 11.86 -16.14 15.49
C PHE A 105 12.30 -16.29 16.96
N GLY A 106 11.48 -16.92 17.78
CA GLY A 106 11.81 -17.35 19.14
C GLY A 106 10.75 -18.37 19.52
N GLY A 107 10.99 -19.68 19.46
CA GLY A 107 12.15 -20.35 20.02
C GLY A 107 11.82 -20.73 21.46
N THR A 108 11.05 -21.81 21.63
CA THR A 108 11.15 -22.70 22.79
C THR A 108 10.40 -23.99 22.49
N ALA A 109 11.17 -25.04 22.20
CA ALA A 109 10.71 -26.40 22.26
C ALA A 109 10.37 -26.70 23.72
N ALA A 110 9.13 -27.12 23.98
CA ALA A 110 8.75 -27.71 25.24
C ALA A 110 9.49 -29.04 25.42
N ARG A 111 10.11 -29.23 26.58
CA ARG A 111 10.45 -30.54 27.14
C ARG A 111 9.40 -30.90 28.18
#